data_AF-A0A410WX88-F1
#
_entry.id   AF-A0A410WX88-F1
#
_cell.length_a   1.000
_cell.length_b   1.000
_cell.length_c   1.000
_cell.angle_alpha   90.00
_cell.angle_beta   90.00
_cell.angle_gamma   90.00
#
_symmetry.space_group_name_H-M   'P 1'
#
loop_
_entity.id
_entity.type
_entity.pdbx_description
1 polymer ?
#
loop_
_entity_poly.entity_id
_entity_poly.type
_entity_poly.pdbx_seq_one_letter_code
_entity_poly.pdbx_strand_id
1 'polypeptide(L)'
;MVDEKTLFYAHTENLKRELNVDPLVFFGEEAKEKTKKYGSLFLGAHVWEENPEFVAVADTNNIGILAHEMRHSWQYKNRNKENYTFRSSSNKPWILKKLARALYLIYYSFNRKEMDANNYAIEYCRKTGLHHEVLRIEKLIKENRLAQVITILAHPLFVYLLYVVWAYLIV
;
A
#
# COMPACT_ATOMS: atom_id res chain seq x y z
N MET A 1 -32.65 -4.25 -5.70
CA MET A 1 -31.34 -4.29 -5.02
C MET A 1 -30.28 -4.05 -6.07
N VAL A 2 -29.39 -3.07 -5.87
CA VAL A 2 -28.25 -2.86 -6.78
C VAL A 2 -27.26 -4.00 -6.51
N ASP A 3 -26.81 -4.67 -7.56
CA ASP A 3 -25.83 -5.74 -7.47
C ASP A 3 -24.46 -5.20 -7.01
N GLU A 4 -23.76 -5.93 -6.13
CA GLU A 4 -22.48 -5.51 -5.52
C GLU A 4 -21.42 -5.22 -6.58
N LYS A 5 -21.41 -5.99 -7.68
CA LYS A 5 -20.49 -5.79 -8.80
C LYS A 5 -20.80 -4.49 -9.55
N THR A 6 -22.08 -4.19 -9.74
CA THR A 6 -22.53 -2.92 -10.32
C THR A 6 -22.10 -1.71 -9.47
N LEU A 7 -22.22 -1.82 -8.15
CA LEU A 7 -21.75 -0.79 -7.23
C LEU A 7 -20.22 -0.61 -7.31
N PHE A 8 -19.47 -1.70 -7.34
CA PHE A 8 -18.01 -1.68 -7.50
C PHE A 8 -17.56 -1.01 -8.81
N TYR A 9 -18.23 -1.31 -9.92
CA TYR A 9 -17.95 -0.65 -11.20
C TYR A 9 -18.27 0.85 -11.16
N ALA A 10 -19.39 1.24 -10.55
CA ALA A 10 -19.73 2.65 -10.40
C ALA A 10 -18.64 3.42 -9.63
N HIS A 11 -18.14 2.86 -8.53
CA HIS A 11 -17.02 3.45 -7.80
C HIS A 11 -15.73 3.46 -8.62
N THR A 12 -15.46 2.41 -9.39
CA THR A 12 -14.29 2.34 -10.28
C THR A 12 -14.30 3.49 -11.30
N GLU A 13 -15.42 3.67 -12.01
CA GLU A 13 -15.56 4.71 -13.03
C GLU A 13 -15.52 6.13 -12.42
N ASN A 14 -16.11 6.31 -11.23
CA ASN A 14 -16.00 7.57 -10.50
C ASN A 14 -14.55 7.90 -10.12
N LEU A 15 -13.80 6.92 -9.60
CA LEU A 15 -12.39 7.08 -9.24
C LEU A 15 -11.53 7.38 -10.46
N LYS A 16 -11.74 6.67 -11.58
CA LYS A 16 -11.04 6.94 -12.85
C LYS A 16 -11.24 8.39 -13.31
N ARG A 17 -12.48 8.88 -13.26
CA ARG A 17 -12.84 10.24 -13.65
C ARG A 17 -12.21 11.28 -12.72
N GLU A 18 -12.36 11.11 -11.41
CA GLU A 18 -11.88 12.07 -10.41
C GLU A 18 -10.36 12.17 -10.40
N LEU A 19 -9.68 11.03 -10.46
CA LEU A 19 -8.22 10.98 -10.48
C LEU A 19 -7.67 11.17 -11.90
N ASN A 20 -8.49 11.17 -12.95
CA ASN A 20 -8.03 11.23 -14.34
C ASN A 20 -6.96 10.15 -14.63
N VAL A 21 -7.27 8.90 -14.28
CA VAL A 21 -6.46 7.72 -14.53
C VAL A 21 -7.33 6.60 -15.09
N ASP A 22 -6.77 5.69 -15.87
CA ASP A 22 -7.50 4.56 -16.44
C ASP A 22 -6.71 3.25 -16.34
N PRO A 23 -6.42 2.76 -15.12
CA PRO A 23 -5.80 1.45 -14.95
C PRO A 23 -6.82 0.33 -15.25
N LEU A 24 -6.32 -0.82 -15.67
CA LEU A 24 -7.07 -2.07 -15.74
C LEU A 24 -7.42 -2.53 -14.32
N VAL A 25 -8.72 -2.66 -14.02
CA VAL A 25 -9.18 -3.07 -12.68
C VAL A 25 -9.60 -4.53 -12.70
N PHE A 26 -8.90 -5.36 -11.93
CA PHE A 26 -9.18 -6.77 -11.71
C PHE A 26 -9.84 -6.98 -10.34
N PHE A 27 -10.77 -7.92 -10.21
CA PHE A 27 -11.41 -8.27 -8.94
C PHE A 27 -11.71 -9.77 -8.82
N GLY A 28 -12.00 -10.24 -7.60
CA GLY A 28 -12.31 -11.66 -7.34
C GLY A 28 -11.09 -12.57 -7.56
N GLU A 29 -11.31 -13.74 -8.16
CA GLU A 29 -10.24 -14.73 -8.39
C GLU A 29 -9.11 -14.21 -9.28
N GLU A 30 -9.44 -13.40 -10.31
CA GLU A 30 -8.43 -12.81 -11.17
C GLU A 30 -7.50 -11.86 -10.39
N ALA A 31 -8.07 -11.07 -9.48
CA ALA A 31 -7.26 -10.24 -8.57
C ALA A 31 -6.41 -11.08 -7.61
N LYS A 32 -6.92 -12.21 -7.10
CA LYS A 32 -6.15 -13.11 -6.25
C LYS A 32 -4.96 -13.73 -6.98
N GLU A 33 -5.14 -14.11 -8.25
CA GLU A 33 -4.05 -14.65 -9.06
C GLU A 33 -2.97 -13.59 -9.37
N LYS A 34 -3.40 -12.38 -9.76
CA LYS A 34 -2.48 -11.26 -10.02
C LYS A 34 -1.72 -10.87 -8.76
N THR A 35 -2.38 -10.79 -7.61
CA THR A 35 -1.74 -10.49 -6.32
C THR A 35 -0.81 -11.62 -5.85
N LYS A 36 -1.11 -12.90 -6.14
CA LYS A 36 -0.17 -14.00 -5.85
C LYS A 36 1.09 -13.95 -6.71
N LYS A 37 0.95 -13.56 -7.98
CA LYS A 37 2.06 -13.50 -8.94
C LYS A 37 2.94 -12.26 -8.75
N TYR A 38 2.35 -11.15 -8.32
CA TYR A 38 3.00 -9.83 -8.29
C TYR A 38 2.93 -9.11 -6.93
N GLY A 39 2.34 -9.69 -5.89
CA GLY A 39 2.05 -8.98 -4.63
C GLY A 39 2.94 -9.33 -3.45
N SER A 40 3.08 -8.36 -2.54
CA SER A 40 3.52 -8.53 -1.16
C SER A 40 2.35 -8.98 -0.27
N LEU A 41 2.64 -9.56 0.90
CA LEU A 41 1.69 -10.22 1.82
C LEU A 41 0.54 -9.36 2.37
N PHE A 42 0.48 -8.06 2.08
CA PHE A 42 -0.51 -7.17 2.67
C PHE A 42 -1.67 -6.84 1.71
N LEU A 43 -2.86 -7.31 2.11
CA LEU A 43 -4.19 -6.74 1.82
C LEU A 43 -4.72 -6.75 0.37
N GLY A 44 -4.32 -7.72 -0.44
CA GLY A 44 -5.16 -8.19 -1.57
C GLY A 44 -5.42 -7.17 -2.68
N ALA A 45 -4.59 -6.14 -2.76
CA ALA A 45 -4.59 -5.15 -3.83
C ALA A 45 -3.19 -4.60 -4.08
N HIS A 46 -2.86 -4.33 -5.35
CA HIS A 46 -1.51 -3.93 -5.73
C HIS A 46 -1.48 -3.15 -7.05
N VAL A 47 -0.97 -1.92 -7.00
CA VAL A 47 -0.38 -1.24 -8.16
C VAL A 47 1.08 -1.66 -8.27
N TRP A 48 1.46 -2.32 -9.35
CA TRP A 48 2.88 -2.67 -9.57
C TRP A 48 3.69 -1.37 -9.69
N GLU A 49 4.66 -1.14 -8.80
CA GLU A 49 5.50 0.07 -8.85
C GLU A 49 6.25 0.20 -10.19
N GLU A 50 6.41 -0.89 -10.93
CA GLU A 50 7.02 -0.90 -12.27
C GLU A 50 5.97 -0.97 -13.40
N ASN A 51 4.68 -1.13 -13.09
CA ASN A 51 3.60 -1.16 -14.06
C ASN A 51 2.28 -0.62 -13.45
N PRO A 52 2.07 0.72 -13.49
CA PRO A 52 0.92 1.40 -12.88
C PRO A 52 -0.41 1.10 -13.58
N GLU A 53 -0.37 0.28 -14.63
CA GLU A 53 -1.45 0.05 -15.59
C GLU A 53 -2.54 -0.88 -15.07
N PHE A 54 -2.39 -1.46 -13.87
CA PHE A 54 -3.45 -2.26 -13.27
C PHE A 54 -3.61 -2.05 -11.76
N VAL A 55 -4.84 -2.25 -11.31
CA VAL A 55 -5.29 -2.30 -9.93
C VAL A 55 -5.99 -3.64 -9.74
N ALA A 56 -5.60 -4.41 -8.73
CA ALA A 56 -6.30 -5.64 -8.37
C ALA A 56 -7.01 -5.44 -7.03
N VAL A 57 -8.24 -5.88 -6.85
CA VAL A 57 -8.95 -5.83 -5.55
C VAL A 57 -9.68 -7.15 -5.32
N ALA A 58 -9.22 -7.94 -4.35
CA ALA A 58 -9.72 -9.31 -4.16
C ALA A 58 -11.22 -9.43 -3.84
N ASP A 59 -11.83 -8.40 -3.25
CA ASP A 59 -13.24 -8.39 -2.83
C ASP A 59 -13.90 -7.08 -3.29
N THR A 60 -15.03 -7.18 -3.98
CA THR A 60 -15.79 -6.04 -4.52
C THR A 60 -16.40 -5.14 -3.44
N ASN A 61 -16.47 -5.60 -2.19
CA ASN A 61 -16.88 -4.77 -1.06
C ASN A 61 -15.75 -3.87 -0.54
N ASN A 62 -14.51 -4.09 -0.97
CA ASN A 62 -13.34 -3.33 -0.52
C ASN A 62 -13.13 -2.04 -1.31
N ILE A 63 -14.14 -1.18 -1.36
CA ILE A 63 -14.09 0.10 -2.09
C ILE A 63 -13.01 1.04 -1.55
N GLY A 64 -12.73 1.00 -0.25
CA GLY A 64 -11.65 1.78 0.35
C GLY A 64 -10.27 1.34 -0.14
N ILE A 65 -10.06 0.05 -0.33
CA ILE A 65 -8.83 -0.50 -0.91
C ILE A 65 -8.74 -0.12 -2.40
N LEU A 66 -9.84 -0.19 -3.14
CA LEU A 66 -9.89 0.30 -4.52
C LEU A 66 -9.47 1.78 -4.61
N ALA A 67 -10.02 2.64 -3.75
CA ALA A 67 -9.68 4.06 -3.73
C ALA A 67 -8.20 4.31 -3.39
N HIS A 68 -7.65 3.54 -2.44
CA HIS A 68 -6.24 3.58 -2.08
C HIS A 68 -5.33 3.23 -3.28
N GLU A 69 -5.58 2.10 -3.94
CA GLU A 69 -4.78 1.68 -5.09
C GLU A 69 -4.93 2.61 -6.30
N MET A 70 -6.16 3.07 -6.59
CA MET A 70 -6.39 4.05 -7.66
C MET A 70 -5.60 5.35 -7.41
N ARG A 71 -5.44 5.75 -6.15
CA ARG A 71 -4.59 6.89 -5.79
C ARG A 71 -3.13 6.63 -6.10
N HIS A 72 -2.63 5.41 -5.94
CA HIS A 72 -1.27 5.05 -6.39
C HIS A 72 -1.10 5.19 -7.91
N SER A 73 -2.09 4.81 -8.71
CA SER A 73 -2.05 5.04 -10.17
C SER A 73 -1.94 6.54 -10.49
N TRP A 74 -2.68 7.40 -9.78
CA TRP A 74 -2.58 8.86 -9.93
C TRP A 74 -1.21 9.40 -9.52
N GLN A 75 -0.69 8.95 -8.37
CA GLN A 75 0.62 9.37 -7.89
C GLN A 75 1.72 8.98 -8.87
N TYR A 76 1.61 7.82 -9.53
CA TYR A 76 2.56 7.39 -10.55
C TYR A 76 2.51 8.29 -11.80
N LYS A 77 1.30 8.63 -12.27
CA LYS A 77 1.08 9.59 -13.37
C LYS A 77 1.68 10.96 -13.04
N ASN A 78 1.60 11.39 -11.78
CA ASN A 78 2.03 12.72 -11.33
C ASN A 78 3.38 12.73 -10.61
N ARG A 79 4.17 11.64 -10.68
CA ARG A 79 5.35 11.42 -9.82
C ARG A 79 6.37 12.55 -9.85
N ASN A 80 6.64 13.11 -11.03
CA ASN A 80 7.62 14.19 -11.20
C ASN A 80 7.10 15.53 -10.69
N LYS A 81 5.79 15.79 -10.85
CA LYS A 81 5.16 17.05 -10.45
C LYS A 81 5.01 17.15 -8.93
N GLU A 82 4.62 16.05 -8.30
CA GLU A 82 4.32 15.99 -6.86
C GLU A 82 5.49 15.46 -6.02
N ASN A 83 6.62 15.15 -6.65
CA ASN A 83 7.81 14.56 -6.04
C ASN A 83 7.52 13.23 -5.32
N TYR A 84 6.74 12.34 -5.93
CA TYR A 84 6.60 10.97 -5.43
C TYR A 84 7.77 10.11 -5.93
N THR A 85 8.38 9.37 -5.01
CA THR A 85 9.43 8.41 -5.32
C THR A 85 8.85 7.00 -5.31
N PHE A 86 8.97 6.29 -6.43
CA PHE A 86 8.63 4.87 -6.55
C PHE A 86 9.93 4.06 -6.62
N ARG A 87 10.00 2.93 -5.90
CA ARG A 87 11.23 2.12 -5.89
C ARG A 87 11.21 1.18 -7.08
N SER A 88 12.07 1.42 -8.06
CA SER A 88 12.39 0.38 -9.04
C SER A 88 13.29 -0.68 -8.39
N SER A 89 12.90 -1.95 -8.50
CA SER A 89 13.65 -3.08 -7.93
C SER A 89 14.51 -3.79 -8.97
N SER A 90 14.31 -3.47 -10.25
CA SER A 90 14.87 -4.15 -11.41
C SER A 90 16.38 -4.42 -11.34
N ASN A 91 17.18 -3.51 -10.76
CA ASN A 91 18.66 -3.60 -10.80
C ASN A 91 19.37 -3.85 -9.45
N LYS A 92 18.66 -4.20 -8.37
CA LYS A 92 19.31 -4.42 -7.05
C LYS A 92 19.72 -5.89 -6.82
N PRO A 93 20.91 -6.18 -6.28
CA PRO A 93 21.29 -7.52 -5.83
C PRO A 93 20.26 -8.08 -4.83
N TRP A 94 20.04 -9.40 -4.84
CA TRP A 94 19.00 -10.08 -4.04
C TRP A 94 19.09 -9.80 -2.53
N ILE A 95 20.31 -9.72 -1.97
CA ILE A 95 20.54 -9.40 -0.56
C ILE A 95 20.09 -7.96 -0.24
N LEU A 96 20.48 -7.00 -1.09
CA LEU A 96 20.04 -5.60 -0.98
C LEU A 96 18.53 -5.46 -1.16
N LYS A 97 17.88 -6.29 -2.00
CA LYS A 97 16.41 -6.35 -2.11
C LYS A 97 15.76 -6.77 -0.80
N LYS A 98 16.27 -7.82 -0.14
CA LYS A 98 15.73 -8.28 1.16
C LYS A 98 15.91 -7.24 2.26
N LEU A 99 17.10 -6.65 2.36
CA LEU A 99 17.41 -5.64 3.38
C LEU A 99 16.59 -4.36 3.16
N ALA A 100 16.49 -3.90 1.91
CA ALA A 100 15.67 -2.75 1.56
C ALA A 100 14.16 -3.00 1.77
N ARG A 101 13.69 -4.25 1.62
CA ARG A 101 12.31 -4.65 1.90
C ARG A 101 12.01 -4.73 3.40
N ALA A 102 12.95 -5.24 4.19
CA ALA A 102 12.85 -5.21 5.66
C ALA A 102 12.80 -3.77 6.18
N LEU A 103 13.73 -2.91 5.72
CA LEU A 103 13.71 -1.48 6.02
C LEU A 103 12.45 -0.81 5.47
N TYR A 104 11.97 -1.19 4.29
CA TYR A 104 10.72 -0.65 3.74
C TYR A 104 9.54 -0.93 4.65
N LEU A 105 9.40 -2.13 5.21
CA LEU A 105 8.31 -2.44 6.14
C LEU A 105 8.34 -1.55 7.39
N ILE A 106 9.55 -1.17 7.82
CA ILE A 106 9.76 -0.26 8.97
C ILE A 106 9.37 1.18 8.60
N TYR A 107 9.76 1.64 7.40
CA TYR A 107 9.51 3.02 6.94
C TYR A 107 8.22 3.20 6.13
N TYR A 108 7.49 2.12 5.82
CA TYR A 108 6.29 2.08 4.97
C TYR A 108 5.28 3.13 5.38
N SER A 109 5.24 3.41 6.66
CA SER A 109 4.21 4.22 7.26
C SER A 109 4.58 5.68 7.48
N PHE A 110 5.86 6.00 7.26
CA PHE A 110 6.36 7.36 7.07
C PHE A 110 6.46 7.68 5.57
N ASN A 111 6.07 6.76 4.70
CA ASN A 111 6.05 7.00 3.27
C ASN A 111 4.91 7.97 2.94
N ARG A 112 5.28 9.19 2.55
CA ARG A 112 4.34 10.22 2.08
C ARG A 112 3.35 9.68 1.04
N LYS A 113 3.81 8.78 0.16
CA LYS A 113 2.99 8.09 -0.86
C LYS A 113 1.82 7.31 -0.22
N GLU A 114 2.13 6.48 0.78
CA GLU A 114 1.16 5.61 1.45
C GLU A 114 0.22 6.42 2.34
N MET A 115 0.73 7.47 3.03
CA MET A 115 -0.11 8.36 3.82
C MET A 115 -1.11 9.14 2.96
N ASP A 116 -0.68 9.65 1.80
CA ASP A 116 -1.56 10.33 0.86
C ASP A 116 -2.63 9.39 0.28
N ALA A 117 -2.26 8.15 -0.09
CA ALA A 117 -3.20 7.14 -0.56
C ALA A 117 -4.25 6.78 0.50
N ASN A 118 -3.83 6.60 1.75
CA ASN A 118 -4.71 6.35 2.88
C ASN A 118 -5.67 7.52 3.17
N ASN A 119 -5.16 8.75 3.18
CA ASN A 119 -5.98 9.94 3.42
C ASN A 119 -7.04 10.11 2.32
N TYR A 120 -6.65 9.94 1.05
CA TYR A 120 -7.56 9.98 -0.07
C TYR A 120 -8.64 8.89 0.03
N ALA A 121 -8.26 7.65 0.36
CA ALA A 121 -9.22 6.56 0.53
C ALA A 121 -10.25 6.85 1.63
N ILE A 122 -9.81 7.40 2.77
CA ILE A 122 -10.71 7.82 3.85
C ILE A 122 -11.67 8.91 3.38
N GLU A 123 -11.17 9.95 2.72
CA GLU A 123 -11.98 11.04 2.19
C GLU A 123 -13.01 10.54 1.17
N TYR A 124 -12.58 9.65 0.27
CA TYR A 124 -13.43 9.01 -0.71
C TYR A 124 -14.54 8.16 -0.06
N CYS A 125 -14.22 7.36 0.96
CA CYS A 125 -15.23 6.59 1.68
C CYS A 125 -16.19 7.49 2.46
N ARG A 126 -15.71 8.60 3.06
CA ARG A 126 -16.58 9.57 3.76
C ARG A 126 -17.57 10.24 2.81
N LYS A 127 -17.11 10.75 1.66
CA LYS A 127 -18.00 11.44 0.69
C LYS A 127 -19.01 10.51 0.02
N THR A 128 -18.71 9.21 -0.03
CA THR A 128 -19.59 8.18 -0.63
C THR A 128 -20.48 7.46 0.39
N GLY A 129 -20.41 7.84 1.68
CA GLY A 129 -21.24 7.24 2.75
C GLY A 129 -20.78 5.85 3.21
N LEU A 130 -19.57 5.42 2.85
CA LEU A 130 -19.00 4.12 3.20
C LEU A 130 -18.31 4.16 4.58
N HIS A 131 -19.07 4.49 5.64
CA HIS A 131 -18.51 4.70 6.98
C HIS A 131 -17.80 3.47 7.58
N HIS A 132 -18.25 2.25 7.24
CA HIS A 132 -17.60 1.01 7.71
C HIS A 132 -16.19 0.85 7.13
N GLU A 133 -15.97 1.23 5.86
CA GLU A 133 -14.65 1.23 5.22
C GLU A 133 -13.73 2.23 5.89
N VAL A 134 -14.23 3.42 6.27
CA VAL A 134 -13.45 4.44 6.99
C VAL A 134 -12.89 3.86 8.29
N LEU A 135 -13.75 3.26 9.12
CA LEU A 135 -13.34 2.66 10.39
C LEU A 135 -12.31 1.55 10.18
N ARG A 136 -12.48 0.75 9.13
CA ARG A 136 -11.55 -0.32 8.78
C ARG A 136 -10.18 0.24 8.39
N ILE A 137 -10.12 1.23 7.51
CA ILE A 137 -8.87 1.86 7.07
C ILE A 137 -8.19 2.55 8.25
N GLU A 138 -8.92 3.33 9.06
CA GLU A 138 -8.38 4.02 10.24
C GLU A 138 -7.81 3.04 11.27
N LYS A 139 -8.49 1.91 11.50
CA LYS A 139 -8.00 0.83 12.35
C LYS A 139 -6.68 0.25 11.82
N LEU A 140 -6.61 -0.08 10.53
CA LEU A 140 -5.40 -0.60 9.90
C LEU A 140 -4.23 0.39 10.00
N ILE A 141 -4.48 1.69 9.76
CA ILE A 141 -3.46 2.73 9.90
C ILE A 141 -2.97 2.81 11.36
N LYS A 142 -3.89 2.74 12.33
CA LYS A 142 -3.55 2.81 13.76
C LYS A 142 -2.74 1.59 14.22
N GLU A 143 -3.14 0.39 13.82
CA GLU A 143 -2.43 -0.86 14.14
C GLU A 143 -1.03 -0.87 13.52
N ASN A 144 -0.92 -0.45 12.26
CA ASN A 144 0.37 -0.25 11.62
C ASN A 144 1.22 0.76 12.43
N ARG A 145 0.66 1.91 12.84
CA ARG A 145 1.37 2.93 13.65
C ARG A 145 1.91 2.38 14.95
N LEU A 146 1.14 1.54 15.63
CA LEU A 146 1.59 0.87 16.84
C LEU A 146 2.78 -0.06 16.57
N ALA A 147 2.68 -0.90 15.54
CA ALA A 147 3.77 -1.80 15.13
C ALA A 147 5.05 -1.03 14.76
N GLN A 148 4.92 0.17 14.17
CA GLN A 148 6.06 1.04 13.85
C GLN A 148 6.76 1.57 15.09
N VAL A 149 6.00 2.09 16.07
CA VAL A 149 6.58 2.62 17.32
C VAL A 149 7.36 1.52 18.02
N ILE A 150 6.80 0.31 18.11
CA ILE A 150 7.49 -0.85 18.67
C ILE A 150 8.78 -1.14 17.91
N THR A 151 8.73 -1.12 16.57
CA THR A 151 9.89 -1.45 15.74
C THR A 151 11.00 -0.40 15.83
N ILE A 152 10.66 0.89 15.86
CA ILE A 152 11.64 1.98 16.04
C ILE A 152 12.29 1.88 17.42
N LEU A 153 11.52 1.61 18.47
CA LEU A 153 12.05 1.45 19.82
C LEU A 153 12.93 0.19 19.96
N ALA A 154 12.66 -0.86 19.18
CA ALA A 154 13.47 -2.06 19.15
C ALA A 154 14.81 -1.89 18.42
N HIS A 155 14.96 -0.91 17.51
CA HIS A 155 16.19 -0.70 16.74
C HIS A 155 17.41 -0.34 17.61
N PRO A 156 17.34 0.64 18.53
CA PRO A 156 18.43 0.93 19.46
C PRO A 156 18.82 -0.30 20.28
N LEU A 157 17.82 -1.08 20.72
CA LEU A 157 18.01 -2.30 21.50
C LEU A 157 18.75 -3.37 20.69
N PHE A 158 18.39 -3.54 19.42
CA PHE A 158 19.05 -4.46 18.49
C PHE A 158 20.50 -4.05 18.19
N VAL A 159 20.75 -2.76 17.95
CA VAL A 159 22.11 -2.24 17.73
C VAL A 159 22.96 -2.41 18.98
N TYR A 160 22.40 -2.15 20.16
CA TYR A 160 23.07 -2.38 21.43
C TYR A 160 23.43 -3.86 21.64
N LEU A 161 22.52 -4.78 21.34
CA LEU A 161 22.79 -6.22 21.41
C LEU A 161 23.93 -6.64 20.47
N LEU A 162 23.93 -6.15 19.23
CA LEU A 162 25.04 -6.41 18.29
C LEU A 162 26.37 -5.87 18.81
N TYR A 163 26.38 -4.69 19.42
CA TYR A 163 27.57 -4.11 20.04
C TYR A 163 28.09 -4.98 21.19
N VAL A 164 27.21 -5.44 22.09
CA VAL A 164 27.59 -6.32 23.22
C VAL A 164 28.18 -7.64 22.70
N VAL A 165 27.56 -8.26 21.70
CA VAL A 165 28.08 -9.50 21.10
C VAL A 165 29.44 -9.28 20.42
N TRP A 166 29.59 -8.18 19.68
CA TRP A 166 30.87 -7.82 19.05
C TRP A 166 31.98 -7.59 20.07
N ALA A 167 31.68 -6.85 21.16
CA ALA A 167 32.62 -6.63 22.25
C ALA A 167 33.05 -7.93 22.93
N TYR A 168 32.14 -8.91 23.06
CA TYR A 168 32.42 -10.21 23.67
C TYR A 168 33.20 -11.18 22.76
N LEU A 169 33.18 -10.99 21.43
CA LEU A 169 33.88 -11.84 20.47
C LEU A 169 35.31 -11.35 20.15
N ILE A 170 35.64 -10.11 20.52
CA ILE A 170 36.95 -9.49 20.27
C ILE A 170 37.84 -9.47 21.51
N VAL A 171 37.26 -9.71 22.69
CA VAL A 171 37.97 -9.97 23.95
C VAL A 171 38.15 -11.46 24.13
#